data_AF-A0AA38I1A3-F1
#
_entry.id   AF-A0AA38I1A3-F1
#
_cell.length_a   1.000
_cell.length_b   1.000
_cell.length_c   1.000
_cell.angle_alpha   90.00
_cell.angle_beta   90.00
_cell.angle_gamma   90.00
#
_symmetry.space_group_name_H-M   'P 1'
#
loop_
_entity.id
_entity.type
_entity.pdbx_description
1 polymer ?
#
loop_
_entity_poly.entity_id
_entity_poly.type
_entity_poly.pdbx_seq_one_letter_code
_entity_poly.pdbx_strand_id
1 'polypeptide(L)'
;MSSVPHVFVAVLCGVIVHVVFSQLDGYVPGQDYPIYNEVPQGLSFRCDQRLPGYYSDPEAQCQVWHWCLPNGQQYSFLCPNGTIFNQFARVCDWWFNVDCAGTPSLYGINEDLYKIPQYNQPQQ
;
A
#
# COMPACT_ATOMS: atom_id res chain seq x y z
N MET A 1 -14.64 -13.99 -55.91
CA MET A 1 -13.38 -13.31 -55.52
C MET A 1 -13.77 -11.93 -54.98
N SER A 2 -13.15 -11.45 -53.89
CA SER A 2 -13.44 -10.17 -53.19
C SER A 2 -14.42 -10.19 -52.01
N SER A 3 -14.15 -10.99 -50.97
CA SER A 3 -14.76 -10.81 -49.62
C SER A 3 -13.73 -10.88 -48.47
N VAL A 4 -12.46 -11.07 -48.82
CA VAL A 4 -11.33 -11.18 -47.90
C VAL A 4 -10.94 -9.86 -47.19
N PRO A 5 -11.00 -8.65 -47.80
CA PRO A 5 -10.44 -7.46 -47.16
C PRO A 5 -11.23 -6.98 -45.93
N HIS A 6 -12.56 -7.18 -45.90
CA HIS A 6 -13.38 -6.78 -44.75
C HIS A 6 -13.19 -7.69 -43.53
N VAL A 7 -12.99 -8.99 -43.75
CA VAL A 7 -12.76 -9.94 -42.65
C VAL A 7 -11.41 -9.69 -41.99
N PHE A 8 -10.36 -9.44 -42.78
CA PHE A 8 -9.04 -9.11 -42.23
C PHE A 8 -9.04 -7.78 -41.48
N VAL A 9 -9.72 -6.75 -42.00
CA VAL A 9 -9.86 -5.46 -41.29
C VAL A 9 -10.66 -5.61 -40.00
N ALA A 10 -11.73 -6.41 -39.99
CA ALA A 10 -12.52 -6.67 -38.79
C ALA A 10 -11.75 -7.49 -37.74
N VAL A 11 -10.96 -8.49 -38.15
CA VAL A 11 -10.10 -9.27 -37.25
C VAL A 11 -8.96 -8.42 -36.71
N LEU A 12 -8.30 -7.61 -37.55
CA LEU A 12 -7.26 -6.67 -37.10
C LEU A 12 -7.83 -5.63 -36.15
N CYS A 13 -8.99 -5.01 -36.46
CA CYS A 13 -9.67 -4.11 -35.52
C CYS A 13 -10.11 -4.84 -34.25
N GLY A 14 -10.62 -6.07 -34.34
CA GLY A 14 -11.03 -6.86 -33.17
C GLY A 14 -9.86 -7.22 -32.27
N VAL A 15 -8.75 -7.68 -32.84
CA VAL A 15 -7.50 -7.99 -32.11
C VAL A 15 -6.89 -6.71 -31.54
N ILE A 16 -6.82 -5.62 -32.31
CA ILE A 16 -6.32 -4.33 -31.82
C ILE A 16 -7.23 -3.81 -30.71
N VAL A 17 -8.56 -3.91 -30.82
CA VAL A 17 -9.49 -3.52 -29.76
C VAL A 17 -9.28 -4.38 -28.51
N HIS A 18 -9.22 -5.71 -28.63
CA HIS A 18 -8.92 -6.62 -27.51
C HIS A 18 -7.55 -6.33 -26.87
N VAL A 19 -6.53 -6.05 -27.68
CA VAL A 19 -5.17 -5.77 -27.24
C VAL A 19 -5.09 -4.38 -26.62
N VAL A 20 -5.76 -3.37 -27.16
CA VAL A 20 -5.79 -1.99 -26.61
C VAL A 20 -6.58 -1.95 -25.29
N PHE A 21 -7.67 -2.69 -25.15
CA PHE A 21 -8.39 -2.81 -23.88
C PHE A 21 -7.64 -3.60 -22.80
N SER A 22 -6.65 -4.41 -23.16
CA SER A 22 -5.77 -5.11 -22.22
C SER A 22 -4.47 -4.34 -21.90
N GLN A 23 -4.27 -3.15 -22.48
CA GLN A 23 -3.03 -2.37 -22.39
C GLN A 23 -3.08 -1.15 -21.45
N LEU A 24 -4.21 -0.86 -20.79
CA LEU A 24 -4.22 0.09 -19.67
C LEU A 24 -4.03 -0.71 -18.38
N ASP A 25 -2.76 -0.92 -18.02
CA ASP A 25 -2.25 -1.51 -16.77
C ASP A 25 -3.17 -2.58 -16.17
N GLY A 26 -3.07 -3.82 -16.67
CA GLY A 26 -3.97 -4.96 -16.39
C GLY A 26 -4.04 -5.45 -14.94
N TYR A 27 -4.19 -4.55 -13.97
CA TYR A 27 -4.37 -4.81 -12.56
C TYR A 27 -5.85 -4.73 -12.18
N VAL A 28 -6.31 -5.70 -11.41
CA VAL A 28 -7.70 -5.88 -11.00
C VAL A 28 -7.86 -5.51 -9.52
N PRO A 29 -8.66 -4.47 -9.19
CA PRO A 29 -8.93 -4.11 -7.80
C PRO A 29 -9.58 -5.27 -7.03
N GLY A 30 -9.14 -5.49 -5.79
CA GLY A 30 -9.59 -6.61 -4.94
C GLY A 30 -8.92 -7.95 -5.24
N GLN A 31 -8.15 -8.05 -6.34
CA GLN A 31 -7.32 -9.20 -6.67
C GLN A 31 -5.84 -8.88 -6.49
N ASP A 32 -5.35 -7.83 -7.17
CA ASP A 32 -3.93 -7.45 -7.12
C ASP A 32 -3.62 -6.52 -5.95
N TYR A 33 -4.59 -5.69 -5.55
CA TYR A 33 -4.48 -4.80 -4.42
C TYR A 33 -5.82 -4.64 -3.68
N PRO A 34 -5.78 -4.36 -2.37
CA PRO A 34 -6.99 -4.20 -1.56
C PRO A 34 -7.76 -2.92 -1.90
N ILE A 35 -9.08 -2.96 -1.68
CA ILE A 35 -10.03 -1.87 -1.94
C ILE A 35 -10.98 -1.66 -0.75
N TYR A 36 -10.42 -1.69 0.46
CA TYR A 36 -11.16 -1.34 1.66
C TYR A 36 -11.67 0.10 1.55
N ASN A 37 -12.91 0.34 1.94
CA ASN A 37 -13.52 1.68 1.94
C ASN A 37 -13.45 2.35 3.33
N GLU A 38 -13.12 1.55 4.34
CA GLU A 38 -12.98 1.94 5.74
C GLU A 38 -12.00 0.99 6.42
N VAL A 39 -11.48 1.37 7.58
CA VAL A 39 -10.61 0.49 8.38
C VAL A 39 -11.45 -0.69 8.88
N PRO A 40 -11.10 -1.96 8.54
CA PRO A 40 -11.84 -3.12 9.00
C PRO A 40 -11.91 -3.20 10.53
N GLN A 41 -13.05 -3.66 11.05
CA GLN A 41 -13.19 -3.93 12.47
C GLN A 41 -12.52 -5.26 12.84
N GLY A 42 -12.00 -5.34 14.06
CA GLY A 42 -11.47 -6.60 14.61
C GLY A 42 -10.01 -6.92 14.23
N LEU A 43 -9.27 -5.99 13.64
CA LEU A 43 -7.83 -6.14 13.40
C LEU A 43 -7.07 -6.43 14.70
N SER A 44 -6.09 -7.32 14.61
CA SER A 44 -5.29 -7.79 15.74
C SER A 44 -4.15 -6.85 16.14
N PHE A 45 -3.80 -5.89 15.27
CA PHE A 45 -2.70 -4.95 15.54
C PHE A 45 -2.98 -4.05 16.77
N ARG A 46 -1.99 -3.95 17.67
CA ARG A 46 -2.06 -3.16 18.90
C ARG A 46 -0.77 -2.38 19.16
N CYS A 47 -0.89 -1.13 19.57
CA CYS A 47 0.23 -0.25 19.94
C CYS A 47 0.87 -0.56 21.31
N ASP A 48 0.20 -1.33 22.17
CA ASP A 48 0.55 -1.49 23.61
C ASP A 48 1.97 -2.02 23.89
N GLN A 49 2.64 -2.63 22.90
CA GLN A 49 4.02 -3.13 23.01
C GLN A 49 4.89 -2.72 21.82
N ARG A 50 4.57 -1.55 21.23
CA ARG A 50 5.26 -1.01 20.07
C ARG A 50 5.90 0.33 20.44
N LEU A 51 6.96 0.69 19.70
CA LEU A 51 7.51 2.03 19.80
C LEU A 51 6.48 3.05 19.27
N PRO A 52 6.56 4.31 19.70
CA PRO A 52 5.80 5.37 19.06
C PRO A 52 6.23 5.49 17.59
N GLY A 53 5.27 5.51 16.67
CA GLY A 53 5.59 5.51 15.25
C GLY A 53 4.49 4.98 14.35
N TYR A 54 4.87 4.58 13.14
CA TYR A 54 3.96 4.17 12.07
C TYR A 54 4.14 2.71 11.73
N TYR A 55 3.03 1.99 11.55
CA TYR A 55 3.04 0.54 11.38
C TYR A 55 2.11 0.13 10.24
N SER A 56 2.67 -0.49 9.20
CA SER A 56 1.90 -1.17 8.16
C SER A 56 1.18 -2.38 8.74
N ASP A 57 -0.07 -2.64 8.36
CA ASP A 57 -0.84 -3.79 8.84
C ASP A 57 -1.00 -4.89 7.77
N PRO A 58 -0.25 -6.01 7.86
CA PRO A 58 -0.40 -7.14 6.94
C PRO A 58 -1.79 -7.79 6.97
N GLU A 59 -2.50 -7.76 8.10
CA GLU A 59 -3.83 -8.36 8.21
C GLU A 59 -4.83 -7.65 7.29
N ALA A 60 -4.68 -6.33 7.15
CA ALA A 60 -5.42 -5.49 6.23
C ALA A 60 -4.71 -5.31 4.87
N GLN A 61 -3.89 -6.28 4.46
CA GLN A 61 -3.13 -6.27 3.19
C GLN A 61 -2.33 -4.97 2.99
N CYS A 62 -1.83 -4.39 4.08
CA CYS A 62 -1.10 -3.14 4.16
C CYS A 62 -1.84 -1.90 3.62
N GLN A 63 -3.13 -1.98 3.27
CA GLN A 63 -3.91 -0.77 2.95
C GLN A 63 -4.17 0.04 4.21
N VAL A 64 -4.30 -0.64 5.36
CA VAL A 64 -4.37 0.01 6.66
C VAL A 64 -2.97 0.16 7.24
N TRP A 65 -2.74 1.29 7.88
CA TRP A 65 -1.59 1.52 8.74
C TRP A 65 -2.02 2.18 10.04
N HIS A 66 -1.20 2.01 11.06
CA HIS A 66 -1.45 2.48 12.41
C HIS A 66 -0.42 3.51 12.83
N TRP A 67 -0.91 4.54 13.53
CA TRP A 67 -0.10 5.51 14.24
C TRP A 67 -0.17 5.24 15.74
N CYS A 68 0.96 4.85 16.31
CA CYS A 68 1.13 4.65 17.74
C CYS A 68 1.74 5.90 18.38
N LEU A 69 1.04 6.45 19.38
CA LEU A 69 1.54 7.57 20.18
C LEU A 69 2.34 7.09 21.42
N PRO A 70 3.17 7.96 22.03
CA PRO A 70 3.92 7.64 23.24
C PRO A 70 3.11 7.15 24.44
N ASN A 71 1.83 7.52 24.52
CA ASN A 71 0.92 7.08 25.58
C ASN A 71 0.23 5.74 25.25
N GLY A 72 0.62 5.05 24.16
CA GLY A 72 0.01 3.81 23.70
C GLY A 72 -1.27 4.00 22.87
N GLN A 73 -1.74 5.23 22.68
CA GLN A 73 -2.93 5.48 21.87
C GLN A 73 -2.68 5.13 20.41
N GLN A 74 -3.65 4.42 19.82
CA GLN A 74 -3.63 3.96 18.43
C GLN A 74 -4.63 4.76 17.59
N TYR A 75 -4.17 5.19 16.42
CA TYR A 75 -5.03 5.64 15.32
C TYR A 75 -4.78 4.76 14.11
N SER A 76 -5.80 4.54 13.29
CA SER A 76 -5.72 3.69 12.11
C SER A 76 -6.23 4.47 10.90
N PHE A 77 -5.53 4.33 9.78
CA PHE A 77 -5.79 5.08 8.57
C PHE A 77 -5.75 4.17 7.36
N LEU A 78 -6.43 4.59 6.30
CA LEU A 78 -6.50 3.88 5.04
C LEU A 78 -5.65 4.59 3.98
N CYS A 79 -4.82 3.84 3.26
CA CYS A 79 -4.20 4.30 2.02
C CYS A 79 -5.25 4.33 0.89
N PRO A 80 -5.16 5.30 -0.06
CA PRO A 80 -6.02 5.33 -1.24
C PRO A 80 -5.98 4.04 -2.06
N ASN A 81 -7.06 3.74 -2.79
CA ASN A 81 -7.12 2.58 -3.68
C ASN A 81 -5.97 2.59 -4.70
N GLY A 82 -5.32 1.43 -4.86
CA GLY A 82 -4.12 1.27 -5.69
C GLY A 82 -2.80 1.51 -4.95
N THR A 83 -2.83 1.90 -3.68
CA THR A 83 -1.64 2.10 -2.84
C THR A 83 -1.74 1.31 -1.53
N ILE A 84 -0.58 0.93 -0.98
CA ILE A 84 -0.46 0.33 0.35
C ILE A 84 0.69 0.98 1.12
N PHE A 85 0.70 0.84 2.44
CA PHE A 85 1.64 1.55 3.29
C PHE A 85 3.04 0.93 3.22
N ASN A 86 3.97 1.70 2.67
CA ASN A 86 5.39 1.37 2.63
C ASN A 86 6.03 1.70 3.98
N GLN A 87 6.30 0.67 4.79
CA GLN A 87 6.88 0.85 6.13
C GLN A 87 8.25 1.52 6.13
N PHE A 88 9.09 1.25 5.13
CA PHE A 88 10.42 1.84 5.02
C PHE A 88 10.33 3.34 4.74
N ALA A 89 9.46 3.75 3.81
CA ALA A 89 9.30 5.15 3.44
C ALA A 89 8.32 5.92 4.33
N ARG A 90 7.49 5.20 5.12
CA ARG A 90 6.39 5.73 5.96
C ARG A 90 5.36 6.55 5.17
N VAL A 91 5.06 6.10 3.96
CA VAL A 91 4.08 6.71 3.05
C VAL A 91 3.25 5.63 2.37
N CYS A 92 2.07 5.99 1.88
CA CYS A 92 1.34 5.14 0.94
C CYS A 92 2.07 5.19 -0.42
N ASP A 93 2.46 4.03 -0.92
CA ASP A 93 3.14 3.86 -2.21
C ASP A 93 2.33 2.88 -3.06
N TRP A 94 2.63 2.80 -4.35
CA TRP A 94 1.99 1.85 -5.24
C TRP A 94 2.16 0.43 -4.72
N TRP A 95 1.08 -0.36 -4.77
CA TRP A 95 1.05 -1.68 -4.15
C TRP A 95 2.19 -2.61 -4.64
N PHE A 96 2.59 -2.49 -5.90
CA PHE A 96 3.67 -3.28 -6.49
C PHE A 96 5.08 -2.85 -6.05
N ASN A 97 5.23 -1.70 -5.39
CA ASN A 97 6.50 -1.25 -4.82
C ASN A 97 6.73 -1.76 -3.39
N VAL A 98 5.74 -2.41 -2.78
CA VAL A 98 5.74 -2.72 -1.35
C VAL A 98 5.63 -4.22 -1.11
N ASP A 99 6.62 -4.79 -0.44
CA ASP A 99 6.53 -6.13 0.13
C ASP A 99 5.74 -6.08 1.44
N CYS A 100 4.42 -6.24 1.32
CA CYS A 100 3.51 -6.20 2.46
C CYS A 100 3.80 -7.31 3.49
N ALA A 101 4.16 -8.53 3.04
CA ALA A 101 4.44 -9.64 3.96
C ALA A 101 5.73 -9.42 4.75
N GLY A 102 6.74 -8.81 4.11
CA GLY A 102 8.02 -8.45 4.75
C GLY A 102 7.95 -7.23 5.67
N THR A 103 6.87 -6.44 5.62
CA THR A 103 6.77 -5.17 6.36
C THR A 103 7.03 -5.25 7.87
N PRO A 104 6.71 -6.34 8.63
CA PRO A 104 6.95 -6.35 10.07
C PRO A 104 8.44 -6.33 10.42
N SER A 105 9.31 -6.79 9.52
CA SER A 105 10.76 -6.73 9.70
C SER A 105 11.31 -5.30 9.68
N LEU A 106 10.56 -4.36 9.10
CA LEU A 106 10.93 -2.95 8.95
C LEU A 106 10.41 -2.07 10.10
N TYR A 107 9.64 -2.62 11.04
CA TYR A 107 9.07 -1.86 12.16
C TYR A 107 10.12 -1.15 13.04
N GLY A 108 11.36 -1.65 13.05
CA GLY A 108 12.49 -1.02 13.76
C GLY A 108 12.85 0.37 13.23
N ILE A 109 12.42 0.75 12.01
CA ILE A 109 12.68 2.09 11.48
C ILE A 109 12.07 3.20 12.35
N ASN A 110 11.02 2.89 13.12
CA ASN A 110 10.39 3.85 14.04
C ASN A 110 11.32 4.31 15.18
N GLU A 111 12.48 3.66 15.38
CA GLU A 111 13.48 4.10 16.36
C GLU A 111 14.03 5.50 16.08
N ASP A 112 13.94 6.02 14.84
CA ASP A 112 14.36 7.39 14.51
C ASP A 112 13.33 8.47 14.90
N LEU A 113 12.08 8.07 15.16
CA LEU A 113 10.98 8.98 15.47
C LEU A 113 11.02 9.45 16.92
N TYR A 114 10.42 10.61 17.16
CA TYR A 114 10.26 11.20 18.50
C TYR A 114 11.57 11.44 19.27
N LYS A 115 12.72 11.37 18.59
CA LYS A 115 13.99 11.81 19.13
C LYS A 115 14.06 13.33 19.09
N ILE A 116 14.29 13.94 20.23
CA ILE A 116 14.62 15.37 20.30
C ILE A 116 16.04 15.50 19.70
N PRO A 117 16.25 16.30 18.64
CA PRO A 117 17.59 16.60 18.16
C PRO A 117 18.39 17.21 19.32
N GLN A 118 19.54 16.63 19.64
CA GLN A 118 20.45 17.15 20.66
C GLN A 118 21.07 18.47 20.16
N TYR A 119 20.29 19.54 20.11
CA TYR A 119 20.81 20.89 19.93
C TYR A 119 21.30 21.37 21.30
N ASN A 120 22.58 21.07 21.60
CA ASN A 120 23.36 21.59 22.72
C ASN A 120 22.71 21.45 24.12
N GLN A 121 22.68 20.23 24.66
CA GLN A 121 22.63 20.03 26.12
C GLN A 121 24.08 19.93 26.62
N PRO A 122 24.62 20.89 27.40
CA PRO A 122 25.84 20.63 28.16
C PRO A 122 25.57 19.47 29.11
N GLN A 123 26.47 18.49 29.10
CA GLN A 123 26.41 17.30 29.96
C GLN A 123 26.23 17.74 31.42
N GLN A 124 25.09 17.36 32.02
CA GLN A 124 24.92 17.37 33.47
C GLN A 124 25.52 16.10 34.07
#